data_AF-A0A351Y7F2-F1
#
_entry.id   AF-A0A351Y7F2-F1
#
_cell.length_a   1.000
_cell.length_b   1.000
_cell.length_c   1.000
_cell.angle_alpha   90.00
_cell.angle_beta   90.00
_cell.angle_gamma   90.00
#
_symmetry.space_group_name_H-M   'P 1'
#
loop_
_entity.id
_entity.type
_entity.pdbx_description
1 polymer ?
#
loop_
_entity_poly.entity_id
_entity_poly.type
_entity_poly.pdbx_seq_one_letter_code
_entity_poly.pdbx_strand_id
1 'polypeptide(L)' 'MLLGTFVLSSANYEGYYLKAQKARAELQAEFDMVFANYDIILTPTVPEVSWKLGTRSDDPLKVYLADMYTIPANM' A
#
# COMPACT_ATOMS: atom_id res chain seq x y z
N MET A 1 -14.56 -7.39 -7.99
CA MET A 1 -15.01 -6.23 -7.18
C MET A 1 -15.69 -6.70 -5.89
N LEU A 2 -15.00 -7.53 -5.09
CA LEU A 2 -15.54 -8.12 -3.86
C LEU A 2 -14.83 -7.59 -2.59
N LEU A 3 -13.63 -7.03 -2.73
CA LEU A 3 -12.83 -6.60 -1.57
C LEU A 3 -13.41 -5.35 -0.89
N GLY A 4 -13.83 -4.34 -1.65
CA GLY A 4 -14.36 -3.08 -1.06
C GLY A 4 -15.66 -3.27 -0.28
N THR A 5 -16.62 -4.00 -0.86
CA THR A 5 -17.88 -4.35 -0.19
C THR A 5 -17.69 -5.29 0.99
N PHE A 6 -16.70 -6.19 0.92
CA PHE A 6 -16.35 -7.05 2.05
C PHE A 6 -15.72 -6.27 3.21
N VAL A 7 -14.79 -5.36 2.92
CA VAL A 7 -14.07 -4.55 3.92
C VAL A 7 -15.00 -3.54 4.60
N LEU A 8 -15.99 -3.00 3.89
CA LEU A 8 -16.96 -2.03 4.42
C LEU A 8 -18.22 -2.66 5.01
N SER A 9 -18.36 -3.99 4.98
CA SER A 9 -19.50 -4.65 5.60
C SER A 9 -19.48 -4.44 7.12
N SER A 10 -20.66 -4.35 7.74
CA SER A 10 -20.77 -4.08 9.17
C SER A 10 -20.02 -5.09 10.06
N ALA A 11 -19.88 -6.33 9.60
CA ALA A 11 -19.15 -7.38 10.31
C ALA A 11 -17.62 -7.25 10.23
N ASN A 12 -17.09 -6.56 9.21
CA ASN A 12 -15.65 -6.49 8.91
C ASN A 12 -15.08 -5.07 9.01
N TYR A 13 -15.95 -4.05 9.17
CA TYR A 13 -15.57 -2.64 9.16
C TYR A 13 -14.46 -2.33 10.18
N GLU A 14 -14.61 -2.78 11.43
CA GLU A 14 -13.57 -2.56 12.44
C GLU A 14 -12.29 -3.37 12.15
N GLY A 15 -12.44 -4.65 11.79
CA GLY A 15 -11.33 -5.58 11.60
C GLY A 15 -10.43 -5.26 10.40
N TYR A 16 -10.98 -4.59 9.38
CA TYR A 16 -10.27 -4.31 8.13
C TYR A 16 -10.16 -2.81 7.84
N TYR A 17 -11.27 -2.06 7.83
CA TYR A 17 -11.25 -0.66 7.44
C TYR A 17 -10.62 0.25 8.50
N LEU A 18 -11.07 0.15 9.76
CA LEU A 18 -10.46 0.93 10.84
C LEU A 18 -9.01 0.55 11.08
N LYS A 19 -8.68 -0.74 10.95
CA LYS A 19 -7.28 -1.21 11.02
C LYS A 19 -6.40 -0.59 9.94
N ALA A 20 -6.88 -0.52 8.69
CA ALA A 20 -6.15 0.12 7.59
C ALA A 20 -5.99 1.63 7.81
N GLN A 21 -7.02 2.32 8.32
CA GLN A 21 -6.93 3.74 8.67
C GLN A 21 -5.90 4.00 9.78
N LYS A 22 -5.83 3.13 10.79
CA LYS A 22 -4.82 3.24 11.85
C LYS A 22 -3.41 3.06 11.28
N ALA A 23 -3.19 2.05 10.44
CA ALA A 23 -1.90 1.84 9.77
C ALA A 23 -1.48 3.05 8.92
N ARG A 24 -2.42 3.68 8.22
CA ARG A 24 -2.15 4.94 7.48
C ARG A 24 -1.69 6.07 8.41
N ALA A 25 -2.34 6.25 9.56
CA ALA A 25 -1.96 7.27 10.52
C ALA A 25 -0.57 7.01 11.15
N GLU A 26 -0.25 5.75 11.44
CA GLU A 26 1.08 5.35 11.93
C GLU A 26 2.17 5.63 10.88
N LEU A 27 1.92 5.29 9.62
CA LEU A 27 2.85 5.55 8.52
C LEU A 27 3.12 7.05 8.32
N GLN A 28 2.08 7.88 8.39
CA GLN A 28 2.24 9.35 8.31
C GLN A 28 3.13 9.87 9.45
N ALA A 29 2.89 9.41 10.68
CA ALA A 29 3.70 9.81 11.83
C ALA A 29 5.18 9.39 11.67
N GLU A 30 5.45 8.23 11.07
CA GLU A 30 6.81 7.81 10.73
C GLU A 30 7.48 8.73 9.71
N PHE A 31 6.76 9.12 8.64
CA PHE A 31 7.28 10.10 7.70
C PHE A 31 7.58 11.43 8.36
N ASP A 32 6.68 11.95 9.22
CA ASP A 32 6.90 13.20 9.94
C ASP A 32 8.18 13.16 10.80
N MET A 33 8.45 12.02 11.46
CA MET A 33 9.68 11.82 12.23
C MET A 33 10.94 11.78 11.35
N VAL A 34 10.86 11.16 10.17
CA VAL A 34 11.98 11.12 9.22
C VAL A 34 12.24 12.52 8.66
N PHE A 35 11.20 13.24 8.23
CA PHE A 35 11.34 14.59 7.67
C PHE A 35 11.77 15.63 8.71
N ALA A 36 11.67 15.34 10.01
CA ALA A 36 12.27 16.19 11.05
C ALA A 36 13.82 16.23 10.98
N ASN A 37 14.44 15.23 10.35
CA ASN A 37 15.91 15.09 10.28
C ASN A 37 16.46 15.10 8.84
N TYR A 38 15.59 14.96 7.83
CA TYR A 38 15.98 14.81 6.43
C TYR A 38 15.06 15.61 5.50
N ASP A 39 15.61 16.18 4.43
CA ASP A 39 14.82 16.95 3.47
C ASP A 39 14.18 16.10 2.37
N ILE A 40 14.79 14.94 2.05
CA ILE A 40 14.40 14.10 0.91
C ILE A 40 14.51 12.63 1.29
N ILE A 41 13.53 11.83 0.84
CA ILE A 41 13.55 10.37 0.86
C ILE A 41 13.60 9.87 -0.58
N LEU A 42 14.54 8.97 -0.88
CA LEU A 42 14.71 8.39 -2.21
C LEU A 42 14.53 6.86 -2.14
N THR A 43 13.62 6.34 -2.96
CA THR A 43 13.36 4.90 -3.11
C THR A 43 13.27 4.53 -4.59
N PRO A 44 13.53 3.26 -4.95
CA PRO A 44 13.16 2.76 -6.28
C PRO A 44 11.66 2.90 -6.49
N THR A 45 11.23 3.21 -7.72
CA THR A 45 9.79 3.34 -8.02
C THR A 45 9.05 2.00 -8.00
N VAL A 46 9.74 0.91 -8.36
CA VAL A 46 9.18 -0.44 -8.50
C VAL A 46 10.24 -1.45 -8.06
N PRO A 47 9.88 -2.58 -7.42
CA PRO A 47 10.86 -3.58 -6.97
C PRO A 47 11.55 -4.34 -8.11
N GLU A 48 10.93 -4.41 -9.29
CA GLU A 48 11.41 -5.20 -10.42
C GLU A 48 11.15 -4.48 -11.75
N VAL A 49 11.91 -4.83 -12.78
CA VAL A 49 11.70 -4.34 -14.15
C VAL A 49 10.41 -4.91 -14.76
N SER A 50 9.96 -4.31 -15.86
CA SER A 50 8.76 -4.73 -16.59
C SER A 50 8.76 -6.23 -16.94
N TRP A 51 7.59 -6.86 -16.80
CA TRP A 51 7.34 -8.26 -17.17
C TRP A 51 6.50 -8.38 -18.44
N LYS A 52 6.52 -9.56 -19.07
CA LYS A 52 5.73 -9.80 -20.29
C LYS A 52 4.24 -9.83 -19.97
N LEU A 53 3.42 -9.37 -20.91
CA LEU A 53 1.97 -9.46 -20.80
C LEU A 53 1.54 -10.92 -20.55
N GLY A 54 0.67 -11.12 -19.57
CA GLY A 54 0.15 -12.43 -19.19
C GLY A 54 0.97 -13.24 -18.17
N THR A 55 2.17 -12.79 -17.78
CA THR A 55 3.05 -13.61 -16.89
C THR A 55 2.77 -13.50 -15.39
N ARG A 56 1.77 -12.70 -14.98
CA ARG A 56 1.37 -12.54 -13.56
C ARG A 56 -0.15 -12.63 -13.38
N SER A 57 -0.85 -13.15 -14.37
CA SER A 57 -2.32 -13.20 -14.39
C SER A 57 -2.90 -14.25 -13.43
N ASP A 58 -2.09 -15.22 -13.04
CA ASP A 58 -2.38 -16.32 -12.14
C ASP A 58 -2.17 -15.97 -10.65
N ASP A 59 -1.39 -14.92 -10.36
CA ASP A 59 -1.08 -14.48 -9.00
C ASP A 59 -1.33 -12.96 -8.85
N PRO A 60 -2.54 -12.55 -8.42
CA PRO A 60 -2.88 -11.14 -8.25
C PRO A 60 -2.04 -10.45 -7.16
N LEU A 61 -1.45 -11.17 -6.21
CA LEU A 61 -0.60 -10.57 -5.17
C LEU A 61 0.70 -10.04 -5.76
N LYS A 62 1.29 -10.74 -6.74
CA LYS A 62 2.48 -10.27 -7.46
C LYS A 62 2.24 -9.00 -8.27
N VAL A 63 1.00 -8.74 -8.65
CA VAL A 63 0.62 -7.47 -9.30
C VAL A 63 0.55 -6.36 -8.25
N TYR A 64 -0.05 -6.60 -7.08
CA TYR A 64 -0.12 -5.59 -6.00
C TYR A 64 1.25 -5.22 -5.42
N LEU A 65 2.18 -6.16 -5.32
CA LEU A 65 3.53 -5.89 -4.84
C LEU A 65 4.35 -4.99 -5.77
N ALA A 66 3.93 -4.81 -7.03
CA ALA A 66 4.60 -3.88 -7.93
C ALA A 66 4.52 -2.42 -7.44
N ASP A 67 3.47 -2.06 -6.70
CA ASP A 67 3.24 -0.70 -6.19
C ASP A 67 3.77 -0.50 -4.75
N MET A 68 4.57 -1.44 -4.23
CA MET A 68 5.03 -1.42 -2.84
C MET A 68 5.74 -0.12 -2.45
N TYR A 69 6.52 0.47 -3.35
CA TYR A 69 7.27 1.70 -3.08
C TYR A 69 6.50 2.99 -3.44
N THR A 70 5.37 2.88 -4.12
CA THR A 70 4.57 4.04 -4.57
C THR A 70 3.34 4.29 -3.70
N ILE A 71 2.78 3.24 -3.08
CA ILE A 71 1.62 3.36 -2.16
C ILE A 71 1.86 4.37 -1.03
N PRO A 72 3.03 4.38 -0.34
CA PRO A 72 3.25 5.31 0.77
C PRO A 72 3.13 6.79 0.38
N ALA A 73 3.43 7.15 -0.87
CA ALA A 73 3.36 8.53 -1.34
C ALA A 73 1.93 9.03 -1.61
N ASN A 74 0.94 8.13 -1.70
CA ASN A 74 -0.48 8.48 -1.91
C ASN A 74 -1.31 8.43 -0.61
N MET A 75 -0.71 7.90 0.46
CA MET A 75 -1.31 7.83 1.80
C MET A 75 -1.17 9.17 2.51
#